data_AF-A0A932PX02-F1
#
_entry.id   AF-A0A932PX02-F1
#
_cell.length_a   1.000
_cell.length_b   1.000
_cell.length_c   1.000
_cell.angle_alpha   90.00
_cell.angle_beta   90.00
_cell.angle_gamma   90.00
#
_symmetry.space_group_name_H-M   'P 1'
#
loop_
_entity.id
_entity.type
_entity.pdbx_description
1 polymer ?
#
loop_
_entity_poly.entity_id
_entity_poly.type
_entity_poly.pdbx_seq_one_letter_code
_entity_poly.pdbx_strand_id
1 'polypeptide(L)' 'MTTVCVICGGALGAAPLRVRYEERVYVFDREACKRIFQENPDRYLDASGGVLPEPR' A
#
# COMPACT_ATOMS: atom_id res chain seq x y z
N MET A 1 -9.82 -11.84 3.95
CA MET A 1 -8.85 -10.74 4.11
C MET A 1 -9.17 -9.68 3.06
N THR A 2 -9.81 -8.58 3.44
CA THR A 2 -10.11 -7.48 2.52
C THR A 2 -8.87 -6.60 2.43
N THR A 3 -8.29 -6.50 1.24
CA THR A 3 -7.13 -5.64 1.01
C THR A 3 -7.59 -4.18 1.00
N VAL A 4 -6.89 -3.31 1.72
CA VAL A 4 -7.21 -1.88 1.85
C VAL A 4 -6.06 -1.02 1.34
N CYS A 5 -6.37 0.20 0.90
CA CYS A 5 -5.37 1.17 0.46
C CYS A 5 -4.53 1.66 1.63
N VAL A 6 -3.20 1.63 1.49
CA VAL A 6 -2.27 2.05 2.56
C VAL A 6 -2.28 3.55 2.86
N ILE A 7 -2.85 4.36 1.96
CA ILE A 7 -2.87 5.83 2.09
C ILE A 7 -4.17 6.32 2.75
N CYS A 8 -5.31 5.72 2.40
CA CYS A 8 -6.62 6.19 2.83
C CYS A 8 -7.43 5.14 3.63
N GLY A 9 -6.96 3.90 3.73
CA GLY A 9 -7.68 2.79 4.36
C GLY A 9 -8.92 2.32 3.59
N GLY A 10 -9.17 2.86 2.40
CA GLY A 10 -10.34 2.51 1.58
C GLY A 10 -10.29 1.07 1.05
N ALA A 11 -11.46 0.49 0.84
CA ALA A 11 -11.58 -0.84 0.23
C ALA A 11 -11.07 -0.82 -1.21
N LEU A 12 -10.23 -1.78 -1.56
CA LEU A 12 -9.75 -1.93 -2.93
C LEU A 12 -10.86 -2.50 -3.83
N GLY A 13 -11.04 -1.90 -5.01
CA GLY A 13 -11.94 -2.39 -6.04
C GLY A 13 -11.39 -3.60 -6.80
N ALA A 14 -12.06 -3.98 -7.88
CA ALA A 14 -11.69 -5.14 -8.71
C ALA A 14 -10.32 -5.02 -9.40
N ALA A 15 -9.84 -3.79 -9.62
CA ALA A 15 -8.55 -3.51 -10.26
C ALA A 15 -7.75 -2.48 -9.44
N PRO A 16 -7.13 -2.89 -8.31
CA PRO A 16 -6.32 -1.99 -7.52
C PRO A 16 -5.00 -1.65 -8.21
N LEU A 17 -4.52 -0.44 -7.98
CA LEU A 17 -3.22 0.00 -8.47
C LEU A 17 -2.12 -0.59 -7.60
N ARG A 18 -1.11 -1.18 -8.23
CA ARG A 18 0.01 -1.83 -7.55
C ARG A 18 1.31 -1.11 -7.86
N VAL A 19 2.06 -0.76 -6.84
CA VAL A 19 3.42 -0.20 -6.99
C VAL A 19 4.38 -1.07 -6.21
N ARG A 20 5.44 -1.50 -6.88
CA ARG A 20 6.55 -2.18 -6.22
C ARG A 20 7.55 -1.14 -5.75
N TYR A 21 7.88 -1.15 -4.47
CA TYR A 21 8.85 -0.25 -3.85
C TYR A 21 9.64 -1.02 -2.79
N GLU A 22 10.97 -0.97 -2.85
CA GLU A 22 11.91 -1.65 -1.93
C GLU A 22 11.47 -3.06 -1.55
N GLU A 23 11.28 -3.90 -2.58
CA GLU A 23 10.89 -5.31 -2.46
C GLU A 23 9.47 -5.58 -1.94
N ARG A 24 8.72 -4.56 -1.54
CA ARG A 24 7.31 -4.65 -1.13
C ARG A 24 6.37 -4.22 -2.26
N VAL A 25 5.17 -4.81 -2.29
CA VAL A 25 4.10 -4.41 -3.22
C VAL A 25 3.03 -3.67 -2.43
N TYR A 26 2.89 -2.39 -2.74
CA TYR A 26 1.86 -1.53 -2.19
C TYR A 26 0.66 -1.47 -3.13
N VAL A 27 -0.52 -1.42 -2.54
CA VAL A 27 -1.81 -1.47 -3.23
C VAL A 27 -2.62 -0.22 -2.90
N PHE A 28 -3.24 0.36 -3.92
CA PHE A 28 -3.97 1.62 -3.83
C PHE A 28 -5.32 1.51 -4.53
N ASP A 29 -6.32 2.19 -3.99
CA ASP A 29 -7.66 2.27 -4.55
C ASP A 29 -7.73 3.20 -5.77
N ARG A 30 -6.94 4.28 -5.75
CA ARG A 30 -6.99 5.37 -6.73
C ARG A 30 -5.63 5.97 -7.05
N GLU A 31 -5.53 6.58 -8.22
CA GLU A 31 -4.28 7.19 -8.71
C GLU A 31 -3.78 8.31 -7.82
N ALA A 32 -4.68 9.06 -7.18
CA ALA A 32 -4.31 10.10 -6.23
C ALA A 32 -3.51 9.53 -5.04
N CYS A 33 -3.91 8.37 -4.50
CA CYS A 33 -3.18 7.69 -3.42
C CYS A 33 -1.82 7.20 -3.90
N LYS A 34 -1.75 6.63 -5.10
CA LYS A 34 -0.46 6.28 -5.73
C LYS A 34 0.45 7.50 -5.88
N ARG A 35 -0.08 8.64 -6.32
CA ARG A 35 0.71 9.88 -6.50
C ARG A 35 1.26 10.40 -5.17
N ILE A 36 0.41 10.46 -4.14
CA ILE A 36 0.81 10.85 -2.78
C ILE A 36 1.95 9.96 -2.26
N PHE A 37 1.83 8.64 -2.47
CA PHE A 37 2.89 7.69 -2.12
C PHE A 37 4.18 7.93 -2.92
N GLN A 38 4.08 8.23 -4.21
CA GLN A 38 5.25 8.52 -5.04
C GLN A 38 5.92 9.86 -4.68
N GLU A 39 5.15 10.84 -4.22
CA GLU A 39 5.66 12.16 -3.84
C GLU A 39 6.40 12.10 -2.49
N ASN A 40 5.92 11.31 -1.53
CA ASN A 40 6.57 11.14 -0.24
C ASN A 40 6.44 9.69 0.27
N PRO A 41 7.16 8.73 -0.32
CA PRO A 41 7.05 7.32 0.08
C PRO A 41 7.49 7.13 1.54
N ASP A 42 8.61 7.74 1.92
CA ASP A 42 9.21 7.74 3.27
C ASP A 42 8.19 7.96 4.40
N ARG A 43 7.30 8.95 4.23
CA ARG A 43 6.23 9.28 5.18
C ARG A 43 5.20 8.17 5.41
N TYR A 44 5.07 7.24 4.47
CA TYR A 44 4.17 6.08 4.55
C TYR A 44 4.94 4.77 4.76
N LEU A 45 6.27 4.79 4.66
CA LEU A 45 7.14 3.68 5.03
C LEU A 45 7.30 3.60 6.55
N ASP A 46 7.14 4.72 7.25
CA ASP A 46 7.10 4.78 8.70
C ASP A 46 5.66 4.69 9.26
N ALA A 47 5.47 3.77 10.22
CA ALA A 47 4.25 3.49 11.01
C ALA A 47 3.25 2.42 10.52
N SER A 48 3.55 1.60 9.51
CA SER A 48 2.81 0.33 9.26
C SER A 48 3.75 -0.87 9.24
N GLY A 49 4.40 -1.11 10.39
CA GLY A 49 4.94 -2.44 10.70
C GLY A 49 3.80 -3.41 11.01
N GLY A 50 3.64 -4.44 10.19
CA GLY A 50 2.77 -5.60 10.44
C GLY A 50 1.98 -5.97 9.17
N VAL A 51 2.17 -7.13 8.55
CA VAL A 51 2.49 -8.45 9.10
C VAL A 51 3.65 -9.10 8.33
N LEU A 52 4.66 -9.56 9.09
CA LEU A 52 5.60 -10.59 8.64
C LEU A 52 4.78 -11.85 8.28
N PRO A 53 5.01 -12.50 7.12
CA PRO A 53 4.52 -13.85 6.93
C PRO A 53 5.27 -14.77 7.91
N GLU A 54 4.54 -15.43 8.80
CA GLU A 54 5.09 -16.51 9.63
C GLU A 54 5.76 -17.55 8.71
N PRO A 55 7.05 -17.89 8.92
CA PRO A 55 7.68 -18.97 8.19
C PRO A 55 7.32 -20.32 8.85
N ARG A 56 6.54 -21.10 8.09
CA ARG A 56 6.36 -22.57 8.11
C ARG A 56 5.56 -23.20 9.24
#